data_AF-A0A218QWR4-F1
#
_entry.id   AF-A0A218QWR4-F1
#
_cell.length_a   1.000
_cell.length_b   1.000
_cell.length_c   1.000
_cell.angle_alpha   90.00
_cell.angle_beta   90.00
_cell.angle_gamma   90.00
#
_symmetry.space_group_name_H-M   'P 1'
#
loop_
_entity.id
_entity.type
_entity.pdbx_description
1 polymer ?
#
loop_
_entity_poly.entity_id
_entity_poly.type
_entity_poly.pdbx_seq_one_letter_code
_entity_poly.pdbx_strand_id
1 'polypeptide(L)'
;MQIQEIPMKKLFAGLLVVLVVGCSVQARTQQNSSTSGNQKIDFPRALALKDGKKEPAQFDVYKQEFEKFKKLCVENDETLAGMVYASTKKSKAAGYKWSTNLDTMQSFIQMAESGFERKPVRCINVYQVHLQSLQEESSK
;
A
#
# COMPACT_ATOMS: atom_id res chain seq x y z
N MET A 1 14.25 -67.04 20.52
CA MET A 1 15.03 -65.80 20.31
C MET A 1 16.26 -66.17 19.50
N GLN A 2 16.22 -65.91 18.19
CA GLN A 2 17.36 -66.01 17.28
C GLN A 2 17.27 -64.81 16.33
N ILE A 3 18.36 -64.04 16.29
CA ILE A 3 18.57 -62.85 15.46
C ILE A 3 19.45 -63.31 14.29
N GLN A 4 18.99 -63.17 13.06
CA GLN A 4 19.78 -63.13 11.81
C GLN A 4 18.88 -62.57 10.70
N GLU A 5 19.29 -61.85 9.67
CA GLU A 5 20.35 -60.87 9.37
C GLU A 5 19.82 -60.17 8.11
N ILE A 6 20.03 -58.86 7.96
CA ILE A 6 19.57 -58.08 6.81
C ILE A 6 20.65 -58.15 5.71
N PRO A 7 20.37 -58.65 4.50
CA PRO A 7 21.27 -58.44 3.38
C PRO A 7 20.89 -57.17 2.61
N MET A 8 21.67 -56.12 2.85
CA MET A 8 21.75 -54.93 1.99
C MET A 8 22.86 -55.18 0.95
N LYS A 9 22.53 -55.29 -0.34
CA LYS A 9 23.40 -54.92 -1.48
C LYS A 9 22.75 -55.26 -2.83
N LYS A 10 22.90 -54.32 -3.78
CA LYS A 10 22.76 -54.43 -5.26
C LYS A 10 21.32 -54.22 -5.76
N LEU A 11 21.00 -53.36 -6.74
CA LEU A 11 21.76 -52.64 -7.75
C LEU A 11 21.02 -51.34 -8.13
N PHE A 12 21.79 -50.27 -8.33
CA PHE A 12 21.44 -49.14 -9.18
C PHE A 12 21.22 -49.63 -10.63
N ALA A 13 20.15 -49.20 -11.30
CA ALA A 13 20.12 -48.77 -12.71
C ALA A 13 18.68 -48.62 -13.24
N GLY A 14 18.43 -47.55 -14.00
CA GLY A 14 17.24 -47.35 -14.83
C GLY A 14 16.45 -46.10 -14.43
N LEU A 15 16.98 -44.88 -14.60
CA LEU A 15 16.94 -44.12 -15.86
C LEU A 15 15.53 -44.11 -16.49
N LEU A 16 14.73 -43.07 -16.21
CA LEU A 16 14.04 -42.36 -17.29
C LEU A 16 13.54 -40.98 -16.85
N VAL A 17 14.25 -40.00 -17.41
CA VAL A 17 13.86 -38.61 -17.56
C VAL A 17 12.47 -38.54 -18.21
N VAL A 18 11.46 -38.08 -17.47
CA VAL A 18 10.20 -37.61 -18.05
C VAL A 18 9.93 -36.20 -17.52
N LEU A 19 10.46 -35.26 -18.31
CA LEU A 19 9.80 -34.01 -18.68
C LEU A 19 9.27 -33.13 -17.53
N VAL A 20 10.23 -32.41 -16.95
CA VAL A 20 10.02 -31.03 -16.52
C VAL A 20 9.68 -30.16 -17.74
N VAL A 21 8.43 -30.13 -18.20
CA VAL A 21 7.85 -28.97 -18.91
C VAL A 21 6.33 -29.03 -18.76
N GLY A 22 5.81 -28.25 -17.81
CA GLY A 22 4.37 -28.12 -17.60
C GLY A 22 4.03 -27.12 -16.53
N CYS A 23 4.87 -26.09 -16.33
CA CYS A 23 4.37 -24.85 -15.74
C CYS A 23 3.35 -24.30 -16.74
N SER A 24 2.08 -24.64 -16.54
CA SER A 24 0.95 -23.90 -17.09
C SER A 24 0.98 -22.53 -16.43
N VAL A 25 1.96 -21.71 -16.81
CA VAL A 25 1.92 -20.27 -16.61
C VAL A 25 0.67 -19.87 -17.35
N GLN A 26 -0.38 -19.65 -16.57
CA GLN A 26 -1.61 -19.03 -17.00
C GLN A 26 -1.23 -17.62 -17.43
N ALA A 27 -0.70 -17.49 -18.65
CA ALA A 27 -0.53 -16.24 -19.35
C ALA A 27 -1.94 -15.76 -19.68
N ARG A 28 -2.61 -15.25 -18.66
CA ARG A 28 -3.79 -14.41 -18.80
C ARG A 28 -3.25 -13.14 -19.43
N THR A 29 -3.09 -13.15 -20.75
CA THR A 29 -2.86 -11.96 -21.54
C THR A 29 -4.13 -11.14 -21.46
N GLN A 30 -4.25 -10.40 -20.36
CA GLN A 30 -5.19 -9.32 -20.24
C GLN A 30 -4.57 -8.18 -21.06
N GLN A 31 -4.77 -8.23 -22.38
CA GLN A 31 -4.72 -7.03 -23.21
C GLN A 31 -5.89 -6.15 -22.80
N ASN A 32 -5.74 -5.48 -21.66
CA ASN A 32 -6.45 -4.25 -21.44
C ASN A 32 -5.73 -3.23 -22.31
N SER A 33 -6.36 -2.93 -23.43
CA SER A 33 -6.17 -1.73 -24.23
C SER A 33 -5.63 -0.61 -23.36
N SER A 34 -4.34 -0.31 -23.54
CA SER A 34 -3.75 0.93 -23.07
C SER A 34 -4.26 2.02 -24.00
N THR A 35 -5.54 2.37 -23.85
CA THR A 35 -6.00 3.69 -24.25
C THR A 35 -5.28 4.63 -23.30
N SER A 36 -4.11 5.10 -23.73
CA SER A 36 -3.40 6.26 -23.18
C SER A 36 -4.26 7.50 -23.44
N GLY A 37 -5.48 7.49 -22.92
CA GLY A 37 -6.23 8.70 -22.68
C GLY A 37 -5.51 9.42 -21.56
N ASN A 38 -5.40 10.74 -21.70
CA ASN A 38 -4.88 11.66 -20.70
C ASN A 38 -5.82 11.68 -19.48
N GLN A 39 -6.05 10.52 -18.85
CA GLN A 39 -6.92 10.36 -17.70
C GLN A 39 -6.24 11.02 -16.53
N LYS A 40 -6.71 12.22 -16.19
CA LYS A 40 -6.39 12.89 -14.93
C LYS A 40 -6.61 11.88 -13.80
N ILE A 41 -5.56 11.61 -13.04
CA ILE A 41 -5.59 10.63 -11.95
C ILE A 41 -6.59 11.13 -10.89
N ASP A 42 -7.58 10.30 -10.59
CA ASP A 42 -8.47 10.50 -9.44
C ASP A 42 -7.75 10.01 -8.18
N PHE A 43 -6.98 10.92 -7.56
CA PHE A 43 -6.19 10.60 -6.38
C PHE A 43 -7.02 10.08 -5.19
N PRO A 44 -8.17 10.68 -4.82
CA PRO A 44 -9.03 10.12 -3.77
C PRO A 44 -9.41 8.67 -4.02
N ARG A 45 -9.83 8.34 -5.25
CA ARG A 45 -10.17 6.96 -5.63
C ARG A 45 -8.96 6.04 -5.59
N ALA A 46 -7.79 6.50 -6.05
CA ALA A 46 -6.55 5.72 -6.00
C ALA A 46 -6.15 5.37 -4.56
N LEU A 47 -6.24 6.33 -3.62
CA LEU A 47 -5.99 6.09 -2.20
C LEU A 47 -6.98 5.09 -1.60
N ALA A 48 -8.28 5.22 -1.90
CA ALA A 48 -9.29 4.30 -1.43
C ALA A 48 -9.05 2.86 -1.92
N LEU A 49 -8.67 2.69 -3.18
CA LEU A 49 -8.30 1.40 -3.75
C LEU A 49 -7.07 0.79 -3.06
N LYS A 50 -6.09 1.60 -2.65
CA LYS A 50 -4.92 1.13 -1.88
C LYS A 50 -5.29 0.63 -0.49
N ASP A 51 -6.41 1.08 0.08
CA ASP A 51 -6.98 0.55 1.33
C ASP A 51 -8.01 -0.57 1.10
N GLY A 52 -8.10 -1.09 -0.13
CA GLY A 52 -8.97 -2.22 -0.47
C GLY A 52 -10.46 -1.85 -0.56
N LYS A 53 -10.80 -0.56 -0.62
CA LYS A 53 -12.18 -0.11 -0.84
C LYS A 53 -12.60 -0.38 -2.28
N LYS A 54 -13.86 -0.77 -2.47
CA LYS A 54 -14.38 -1.18 -3.79
C LYS A 54 -15.71 -0.54 -4.13
N GLU A 55 -16.49 -0.16 -3.12
CA GLU A 55 -17.83 0.37 -3.32
C GLU A 55 -17.79 1.90 -3.60
N PRO A 56 -18.64 2.41 -4.50
CA PRO A 56 -18.70 3.84 -4.81
C PRO A 56 -18.89 4.73 -3.57
N ALA A 57 -19.77 4.34 -2.65
CA ALA A 57 -20.02 5.09 -1.42
C ALA A 57 -18.76 5.21 -0.53
N GLN A 58 -17.85 4.23 -0.59
CA GLN A 58 -16.57 4.30 0.12
C GLN A 58 -15.62 5.29 -0.55
N PHE A 59 -15.66 5.42 -1.88
CA PHE A 59 -14.85 6.40 -2.61
C PHE A 59 -15.30 7.84 -2.33
N ASP A 60 -16.61 8.06 -2.15
CA ASP A 60 -17.15 9.38 -1.84
C ASP A 60 -16.61 9.94 -0.52
N VAL A 61 -16.41 9.08 0.50
CA VAL A 61 -15.78 9.48 1.76
C VAL A 61 -14.35 10.01 1.53
N TYR A 62 -13.55 9.31 0.73
CA TYR A 62 -12.18 9.74 0.41
C TYR A 62 -12.19 11.04 -0.38
N LYS A 63 -13.13 11.20 -1.31
CA LYS A 63 -13.27 12.42 -2.10
C LYS A 63 -13.60 13.62 -1.21
N GLN A 64 -14.51 13.45 -0.25
CA GLN A 64 -14.88 14.50 0.69
C GLN A 64 -13.71 14.91 1.58
N GLU A 65 -13.01 13.95 2.18
CA GLU A 65 -11.85 14.24 3.02
C GLU A 65 -10.70 14.85 2.21
N PHE A 66 -10.45 14.39 1.00
CA PHE A 66 -9.38 14.92 0.17
C PHE A 66 -9.65 16.37 -0.27
N GLU A 67 -10.91 16.72 -0.56
CA GLU A 67 -11.29 18.11 -0.84
C GLU A 67 -11.19 19.01 0.39
N LYS A 68 -11.41 18.50 1.61
CA LYS A 68 -11.11 19.25 2.84
C LYS A 68 -9.61 19.49 2.96
N PHE A 69 -8.81 18.43 2.80
CA PHE A 69 -7.35 18.49 2.89
C PHE A 69 -6.77 19.49 1.88
N LYS A 70 -7.23 19.47 0.63
CA LYS A 70 -6.83 20.42 -0.42
C LYS A 70 -7.08 21.89 -0.05
N LYS A 71 -8.22 22.20 0.58
CA LYS A 71 -8.53 23.58 0.99
C LYS A 71 -7.62 24.10 2.09
N LEU A 72 -7.01 23.19 2.85
CA LEU A 72 -6.11 23.52 3.94
C LEU A 72 -4.66 23.67 3.48
N CYS A 73 -4.30 23.20 2.28
CA CYS A 73 -2.92 23.07 1.84
C CYS A 73 -2.64 23.87 0.56
N VAL A 74 -1.39 24.32 0.38
CA VAL A 74 -0.95 25.00 -0.85
C VAL A 74 -0.44 24.03 -1.91
N GLU A 75 -0.11 22.80 -1.53
CA GLU A 75 0.43 21.78 -2.41
C GLU A 75 -0.62 21.24 -3.40
N ASN A 76 -0.16 20.76 -4.56
CA ASN A 76 -1.04 20.17 -5.56
C ASN A 76 -1.55 18.78 -5.17
N ASP A 77 -2.62 18.32 -5.83
CA ASP A 77 -3.28 17.04 -5.55
C ASP A 77 -2.31 15.85 -5.54
N GLU A 78 -1.35 15.81 -6.46
CA GLU A 78 -0.36 14.72 -6.54
C GLU A 78 0.53 14.68 -5.29
N THR A 79 1.04 15.84 -4.88
CA THR A 79 1.91 15.94 -3.70
C THR A 79 1.14 15.59 -2.44
N LEU A 80 -0.10 16.07 -2.30
CA LEU A 80 -0.97 15.76 -1.17
C LEU A 80 -1.26 14.26 -1.07
N ALA A 81 -1.61 13.63 -2.20
CA ALA A 81 -1.83 12.18 -2.25
C ALA A 81 -0.56 11.39 -1.94
N GLY A 82 0.59 11.85 -2.45
CA GLY A 82 1.89 11.27 -2.18
C GLY A 82 2.25 11.29 -0.68
N MET A 83 2.03 12.42 0.00
CA MET A 83 2.27 12.56 1.44
C MET A 83 1.40 11.60 2.26
N VAL A 84 0.11 11.50 1.93
CA VAL A 84 -0.83 10.58 2.60
C VAL A 84 -0.39 9.12 2.41
N TYR A 85 -0.10 8.72 1.17
CA TYR A 85 0.30 7.34 0.87
C TYR A 85 1.63 6.96 1.54
N ALA A 86 2.63 7.84 1.45
CA ALA A 86 3.94 7.62 2.05
C ALA A 86 3.84 7.47 3.57
N SER A 87 3.05 8.34 4.22
CA SER A 87 2.85 8.29 5.67
C SER A 87 2.12 7.03 6.10
N THR A 88 1.03 6.68 5.41
CA THR A 88 0.29 5.42 5.66
C THR A 88 1.21 4.20 5.56
N LYS A 89 2.06 4.16 4.53
CA LYS A 89 3.04 3.08 4.35
C LYS A 89 4.04 3.04 5.50
N LYS A 90 4.54 4.19 5.97
CA LYS A 90 5.48 4.27 7.10
C LYS A 90 4.81 3.86 8.41
N SER A 91 3.57 4.30 8.68
CA SER A 91 2.79 3.91 9.85
C SER A 91 2.57 2.40 9.90
N LYS A 92 2.18 1.77 8.78
CA LYS A 92 2.06 0.31 8.69
C LYS A 92 3.39 -0.39 8.96
N ALA A 93 4.50 0.15 8.45
CA ALA A 93 5.84 -0.40 8.70
C ALA A 93 6.28 -0.27 10.17
N ALA A 94 5.82 0.77 10.86
CA ALA A 94 6.03 0.96 12.30
C ALA A 94 5.10 0.11 13.19
N GLY A 95 4.24 -0.73 12.61
CA GLY A 95 3.36 -1.64 13.35
C GLY A 95 1.90 -1.17 13.49
N TYR A 96 1.57 0.04 13.05
CA TYR A 96 0.20 0.56 13.03
C TYR A 96 -0.61 -0.02 11.87
N LYS A 97 -0.90 -1.33 11.95
CA LYS A 97 -1.60 -2.08 10.87
C LYS A 97 -2.99 -1.53 10.54
N TRP A 98 -3.62 -0.85 11.48
CA TRP A 98 -4.93 -0.21 11.32
C TRP A 98 -4.89 1.08 10.52
N SER A 99 -3.73 1.72 10.35
CA SER A 99 -3.59 3.00 9.65
C SER A 99 -3.96 2.87 8.17
N THR A 100 -5.05 3.50 7.74
CA THR A 100 -5.44 3.64 6.34
C THR A 100 -5.01 5.00 5.77
N ASN A 101 -5.09 5.16 4.44
CA ASN A 101 -4.91 6.47 3.82
C ASN A 101 -5.99 7.45 4.28
N LEU A 102 -7.21 6.96 4.58
CA LEU A 102 -8.27 7.79 5.16
C LEU A 102 -7.88 8.31 6.55
N ASP A 103 -7.42 7.43 7.44
CA ASP A 103 -7.03 7.82 8.81
C ASP A 103 -5.86 8.82 8.79
N THR A 104 -4.90 8.59 7.89
CA THR A 104 -3.75 9.47 7.70
C THR A 104 -4.18 10.84 7.17
N MET A 105 -5.09 10.87 6.20
CA MET A 105 -5.63 12.11 5.64
C MET A 105 -6.41 12.91 6.70
N GLN A 106 -7.24 12.24 7.52
CA GLN A 106 -7.94 12.87 8.63
C GLN A 106 -6.98 13.42 9.68
N SER A 107 -5.91 12.70 9.99
CA SER A 107 -4.85 13.18 10.89
C SER A 107 -4.17 14.43 10.34
N PHE A 108 -3.90 14.47 9.03
CA PHE A 108 -3.30 15.64 8.38
C PHE A 108 -4.23 16.86 8.42
N ILE A 109 -5.52 16.65 8.17
CA ILE A 109 -6.54 17.69 8.29
C ILE A 109 -6.54 18.25 9.71
N GLN A 110 -6.60 17.39 10.74
CA GLN A 110 -6.60 17.83 12.14
C GLN A 110 -5.34 18.61 12.51
N MET A 111 -4.16 18.17 12.07
CA MET A 111 -2.90 18.88 12.32
C MET A 111 -2.84 20.23 11.56
N ALA A 112 -3.32 20.28 10.32
CA ALA A 112 -3.41 21.52 9.55
C ALA A 112 -4.44 22.49 10.14
N GLU A 113 -5.53 21.97 10.73
CA GLU A 113 -6.57 22.76 11.36
C GLU A 113 -6.13 23.39 12.69
N SER A 114 -5.44 22.60 13.52
CA SER A 114 -5.06 22.98 14.89
C SER A 114 -3.66 23.57 15.01
N GLY A 115 -2.72 23.19 14.13
CA GLY A 115 -1.31 23.56 14.25
C GLY A 115 -0.94 24.91 13.64
N PHE A 116 -1.86 25.56 12.91
CA PHE A 116 -1.55 26.76 12.13
C PHE A 116 -2.68 27.79 12.17
N GLU A 117 -2.33 29.04 12.51
CA GLU A 117 -3.27 30.16 12.62
C GLU A 117 -3.79 30.66 11.27
N ARG A 118 -3.01 30.50 10.20
CA ARG A 118 -3.35 30.98 8.85
C ARG A 118 -3.38 29.83 7.85
N LYS A 119 -4.43 29.80 7.02
CA LYS A 119 -4.68 28.79 5.98
C LYS A 119 -4.80 29.48 4.61
N PRO A 120 -4.42 28.81 3.50
CA PRO A 120 -3.84 27.47 3.43
C PRO A 120 -2.38 27.42 3.95
N VAL A 121 -2.00 26.27 4.51
CA VAL A 121 -0.66 26.01 5.06
C VAL A 121 0.21 25.26 4.06
N ARG A 122 1.53 25.26 4.29
CA ARG A 122 2.45 24.33 3.62
C ARG A 122 2.35 22.97 4.31
N CYS A 123 1.50 22.08 3.80
CA CYS A 123 1.25 20.77 4.40
C CYS A 123 2.45 19.84 4.34
N ILE A 124 3.51 20.20 3.58
CA ILE A 124 4.81 19.54 3.73
C ILE A 124 5.38 19.64 5.17
N ASN A 125 5.08 20.71 5.90
CA ASN A 125 5.50 20.86 7.30
C ASN A 125 4.71 19.93 8.22
N VAL A 126 3.39 19.80 7.99
CA VAL A 126 2.54 18.82 8.69
C VAL A 126 3.07 17.40 8.47
N TYR A 127 3.41 17.07 7.23
CA TYR A 127 4.00 15.80 6.86
C TYR A 127 5.30 15.53 7.61
N GLN A 128 6.22 16.49 7.67
CA GLN A 128 7.49 16.34 8.39
C GLN A 128 7.29 16.08 9.90
N VAL A 129 6.40 16.84 10.55
CA VAL A 129 6.08 16.66 11.97
C VAL A 129 5.49 15.27 12.22
N HIS A 130 4.55 14.83 11.36
CA HIS A 130 3.97 13.49 11.46
C HIS A 130 5.01 12.37 11.27
N LEU A 131 5.94 12.53 10.33
CA LEU A 131 7.00 11.54 10.13
C LEU A 131 7.96 11.42 11.31
N GLN A 132 8.21 12.53 12.02
CA GLN A 132 9.03 12.57 13.23
C GLN A 132 8.33 11.85 14.38
N SER A 133 7.04 12.12 14.62
CA SER A 133 6.29 11.46 15.70
C SER A 133 6.28 9.94 15.53
N LEU A 134 6.06 9.45 14.30
CA LEU A 134 6.13 8.02 14.00
C LEU A 134 7.51 7.40 14.27
N GLN A 135 8.58 8.16 14.05
CA GLN A 135 9.95 7.67 14.28
C GLN A 135 10.25 7.59 15.78
N GLU A 136 9.84 8.60 16.55
CA GLU A 136 9.98 8.61 18.01
C GLU A 136 9.20 7.47 18.66
N GLU A 137 7.98 7.19 18.21
CA GLU A 137 7.18 6.07 18.71
C GLU A 137 7.79 4.71 18.37
N SER A 138 8.36 4.56 17.17
CA SER A 138 9.03 3.30 16.79
C SER A 138 10.36 3.04 17.50
N SER A 139 10.93 4.06 18.15
CA SER A 139 12.22 3.98 18.85
C SER A 139 12.08 3.76 20.37
N LYS A 140 10.85 3.68 20.88
CA LYS A 140 10.52 3.37 22.28
C LYS A 140 10.20 1.89 22.44
#